data_AF-A0A0R3MLP6-F1
#
_entry.id   AF-A0A0R3MLP6-F1
#
_cell.length_a   1.000
_cell.length_b   1.000
_cell.length_c   1.000
_cell.angle_alpha   90.00
_cell.angle_beta   90.00
_cell.angle_gamma   90.00
#
_symmetry.space_group_name_H-M   'P 1'
#
loop_
_entity.id
_entity.type
_entity.pdbx_description
1 polymer ?
#
loop_
_entity_poly.entity_id
_entity_poly.type
_entity_poly.pdbx_seq_one_letter_code
_entity_poly.pdbx_strand_id
1 'polypeptide(L)'
;MKFGVVVDVEASRAIRQADVGAAKTMIERTEQRFGLKPERLIGDTAYGAAPMLNWLVEEKGIALHIPVFDKSKRDDGTFSRSDFRYDAAGRRLSLPWW
;
A
#
# COMPACT_ATOMS: atom_id res chain seq x y z
N MET A 1 10.14 -11.88 27.97
CA MET A 1 8.73 -11.47 27.82
C MET A 1 8.67 -10.34 26.80
N LYS A 2 7.68 -10.30 25.91
CA LYS A 2 7.47 -9.19 24.95
C LYS A 2 6.22 -8.42 25.36
N PHE A 3 6.28 -7.09 25.31
CA PHE A 3 5.16 -6.20 25.63
C PHE A 3 4.81 -5.35 24.42
N GLY A 4 3.53 -5.03 24.27
CA GLY A 4 3.05 -4.06 23.29
C GLY A 4 2.86 -2.70 23.93
N VAL A 5 3.23 -1.63 23.21
CA VAL A 5 3.04 -0.24 23.64
C VAL A 5 2.38 0.53 22.51
N VAL A 6 1.36 1.32 22.81
CA VAL A 6 0.78 2.27 21.87
C VAL A 6 1.61 3.56 21.94
N VAL A 7 2.20 3.94 20.81
CA VAL A 7 3.14 5.08 20.73
C VAL A 7 2.46 6.35 20.23
N ASP A 8 1.41 6.22 19.42
CA ASP A 8 0.69 7.35 18.82
C ASP A 8 -0.77 6.98 18.49
N VAL A 9 -1.61 8.00 18.33
CA VAL A 9 -3.01 7.90 17.92
C VAL A 9 -3.40 9.12 17.08
N GLU A 10 -4.19 8.89 16.02
CA GLU A 10 -4.76 9.94 15.17
C GLU A 10 -6.24 9.67 14.96
N ALA A 11 -7.08 10.69 15.18
CA ALA A 11 -8.51 10.56 14.94
C ALA A 11 -8.81 10.64 13.43
N SER A 12 -9.56 9.68 12.90
CA SER A 12 -10.02 9.67 11.50
C SER A 12 -11.55 9.61 11.41
N ARG A 13 -12.07 10.00 10.25
CA ARG A 13 -13.43 9.64 9.85
C ARG A 13 -13.42 8.17 9.41
N ALA A 14 -14.55 7.47 9.58
CA ALA A 14 -14.72 6.07 9.14
C ALA A 14 -14.85 5.95 7.60
N ILE A 15 -13.82 6.40 6.87
CA ILE A 15 -13.68 6.31 5.42
C ILE A 15 -12.23 5.96 5.07
N ARG A 16 -12.04 5.07 4.09
CA ARG A 16 -10.72 4.51 3.72
C ARG A 16 -9.62 5.56 3.48
N GLN A 17 -9.96 6.66 2.82
CA GLN A 17 -9.00 7.73 2.52
C GLN A 17 -8.50 8.43 3.79
N ALA A 18 -9.39 8.63 4.78
CA ALA A 18 -9.04 9.24 6.05
C ALA A 18 -8.20 8.28 6.90
N ASP A 19 -8.51 6.98 6.89
CA ASP A 19 -7.73 5.98 7.63
C ASP A 19 -6.30 5.85 7.13
N VAL A 20 -6.11 5.80 5.80
CA VAL A 20 -4.77 5.78 5.20
C VAL A 20 -4.01 7.07 5.49
N GLY A 21 -4.69 8.22 5.46
CA GLY A 21 -4.11 9.51 5.84
C GLY A 21 -3.64 9.53 7.30
N ALA A 22 -4.49 9.09 8.22
CA ALA A 22 -4.18 9.03 9.65
C ALA A 22 -2.97 8.14 9.92
N ALA A 23 -2.85 6.99 9.24
CA ALA A 23 -1.68 6.13 9.35
C ALA A 23 -0.39 6.80 8.92
N LYS A 24 -0.40 7.54 7.79
CA LYS A 24 0.77 8.30 7.34
C LYS A 24 1.17 9.34 8.38
N THR A 25 0.19 10.09 8.89
CA THR A 25 0.41 11.10 9.93
C THR A 25 1.03 10.49 11.19
N MET A 26 0.51 9.37 11.70
CA MET A 26 1.07 8.70 12.88
C MET A 26 2.51 8.23 12.65
N ILE A 27 2.82 7.62 11.50
CA ILE A 27 4.17 7.12 11.19
C ILE A 27 5.16 8.28 11.11
N GLU A 28 4.82 9.35 10.37
CA GLU A 28 5.71 10.51 10.23
C GLU A 28 5.92 11.22 11.56
N ARG A 29 4.85 11.42 12.34
CA ARG A 29 4.92 12.08 13.64
C ARG A 29 5.73 11.27 14.65
N THR A 30 5.55 9.95 14.66
CA THR A 30 6.30 9.04 15.54
C THR A 30 7.79 9.03 15.19
N GLU A 31 8.11 9.00 13.90
CA GLU A 31 9.49 9.09 13.41
C GLU A 31 10.13 10.41 13.80
N GLN A 32 9.43 11.54 13.60
CA GLN A 32 9.95 12.87 13.94
C GLN A 32 10.12 13.10 15.44
N ARG A 33 9.16 12.64 16.26
CA ARG A 33 9.18 12.92 17.71
C ARG A 33 10.04 11.97 18.51
N PHE A 34 10.12 10.71 18.10
CA PHE A 34 10.75 9.65 18.89
C PHE A 34 11.90 8.97 18.17
N GLY A 35 12.15 9.27 16.89
CA GLY A 35 13.13 8.55 16.08
C GLY A 35 12.73 7.09 15.84
N LEU A 36 11.44 6.75 16.03
CA LEU A 36 10.93 5.39 15.90
C LEU A 36 10.22 5.22 14.56
N LYS A 37 10.61 4.18 13.82
CA LYS A 37 9.95 3.77 12.57
C LYS A 37 9.74 2.26 12.59
N PRO A 38 8.54 1.75 12.24
CA PRO A 38 8.33 0.31 12.19
C PRO A 38 9.12 -0.32 11.05
N GLU A 39 9.70 -1.50 11.28
CA GLU A 39 10.32 -2.30 10.21
C GLU A 39 9.27 -2.98 9.34
N ARG A 40 8.11 -3.30 9.92
CA ARG A 40 7.02 -4.06 9.29
C ARG A 40 5.67 -3.43 9.67
N LEU A 41 4.76 -3.36 8.70
CA LEU A 41 3.41 -2.87 8.93
C LEU A 41 2.38 -3.93 8.53
N ILE A 42 1.51 -4.27 9.49
CA ILE A 42 0.31 -5.07 9.28
C ILE A 42 -0.87 -4.11 9.26
N GLY A 43 -1.74 -4.24 8.27
CA GLY A 43 -2.92 -3.39 8.09
C GLY A 43 -3.97 -4.07 7.24
N ASP A 44 -5.14 -3.45 7.15
CA ASP A 44 -6.23 -3.94 6.32
C ASP A 44 -6.06 -3.59 4.84
N THR A 45 -6.94 -4.12 3.99
CA THR A 45 -6.90 -3.96 2.53
C THR A 45 -6.99 -2.50 2.05
N ALA A 46 -7.49 -1.54 2.84
CA ALA A 46 -7.50 -0.12 2.49
C ALA A 46 -6.08 0.44 2.30
N TYR A 47 -5.09 -0.14 2.98
CA TYR A 47 -3.67 0.19 2.82
C TYR A 47 -3.08 -0.43 1.55
N GLY A 48 -3.80 -1.36 0.91
CA GLY A 48 -3.42 -2.08 -0.30
C GLY A 48 -3.47 -1.26 -1.59
N ALA A 49 -3.76 0.04 -1.53
CA ALA A 49 -3.77 0.91 -2.71
C ALA A 49 -2.33 1.25 -3.16
N ALA A 50 -2.08 1.25 -4.47
CA ALA A 50 -0.74 1.45 -5.02
C ALA A 50 0.02 2.68 -4.48
N PRO A 51 -0.60 3.88 -4.31
CA PRO A 51 0.10 5.02 -3.73
C PRO A 51 0.51 4.82 -2.26
N MET A 52 -0.24 4.04 -1.48
CA MET A 52 0.11 3.73 -0.09
C MET A 52 1.24 2.70 -0.04
N LEU A 53 1.19 1.67 -0.88
CA LEU A 53 2.24 0.65 -0.97
C LEU A 53 3.57 1.25 -1.41
N ASN A 54 3.57 2.15 -2.40
CA ASN A 54 4.77 2.89 -2.82
C ASN A 54 5.37 3.69 -1.67
N TRP A 55 4.53 4.46 -0.97
CA TRP A 55 4.99 5.29 0.15
C TRP A 55 5.58 4.46 1.30
N LEU A 56 4.96 3.33 1.63
CA LEU A 56 5.47 2.45 2.68
C LEU A 56 6.81 1.80 2.30
N VAL A 57 6.92 1.26 1.09
CA VAL A 57 8.09 0.46 0.68
C VAL A 57 9.22 1.36 0.19
N GLU A 58 8.96 2.16 -0.84
CA GLU A 58 10.01 2.91 -1.55
C GLU A 58 10.44 4.14 -0.75
N GLU A 59 9.49 4.86 -0.14
CA GLU A 59 9.81 6.11 0.56
C GLU A 59 10.18 5.86 2.03
N LYS A 60 9.45 4.98 2.72
CA LYS A 60 9.68 4.72 4.16
C LYS A 60 10.56 3.50 4.45
N GLY A 61 10.77 2.58 3.50
CA GLY A 61 11.53 1.35 3.74
C GLY A 61 10.85 0.40 4.73
N ILE A 62 9.53 0.41 4.79
CA ILE A 62 8.71 -0.41 5.69
C ILE A 62 8.20 -1.64 4.94
N ALA A 63 8.49 -2.83 5.46
CA ALA A 63 8.02 -4.08 4.87
C ALA A 63 6.51 -4.29 5.10
N LEU A 64 5.83 -4.79 4.08
CA LEU A 64 4.38 -4.90 4.05
C LEU A 64 3.89 -6.29 4.46
N HIS A 65 2.92 -6.31 5.36
CA HIS A 65 2.09 -7.48 5.68
C HIS A 65 0.61 -7.09 5.56
N ILE A 66 0.23 -6.59 4.39
CA ILE A 66 -1.11 -6.07 4.09
C ILE A 66 -1.74 -6.92 2.98
N PRO A 67 -3.01 -7.35 3.10
CA PRO A 67 -3.72 -7.97 2.00
C PRO A 67 -3.86 -7.00 0.82
N VAL A 68 -3.37 -7.37 -0.36
CA VAL A 68 -3.49 -6.56 -1.57
C VAL A 68 -4.86 -6.76 -2.20
N PHE A 69 -5.51 -5.67 -2.60
CA PHE A 69 -6.73 -5.73 -3.41
C PHE A 69 -6.37 -6.11 -4.84
N ASP A 70 -6.37 -7.42 -5.15
CA ASP A 70 -6.01 -7.92 -6.47
C ASP A 70 -7.09 -7.61 -7.52
N LYS A 71 -6.75 -6.74 -8.48
CA LYS A 71 -7.55 -6.43 -9.67
C LYS A 71 -6.90 -6.94 -10.96
N SER A 72 -6.05 -7.97 -10.86
CA SER A 72 -5.38 -8.57 -12.02
C SER A 72 -6.37 -9.25 -12.96
N LYS A 73 -7.46 -9.81 -12.42
CA LYS A 73 -8.65 -10.23 -13.16
C LYS A 73 -9.73 -9.16 -13.06
N ARG A 74 -10.42 -8.90 -14.16
CA ARG A 74 -11.51 -7.94 -14.28
C ARG A 74 -12.81 -8.65 -14.64
N ASP A 75 -13.89 -8.21 -14.02
CA ASP A 75 -15.27 -8.68 -14.22
C ASP A 75 -16.21 -7.53 -14.67
N ASP A 76 -15.67 -6.32 -14.78
CA ASP A 76 -16.36 -5.09 -15.17
C ASP A 76 -16.31 -4.80 -16.68
N GLY A 77 -15.85 -5.78 -17.48
CA GLY A 77 -15.66 -5.64 -18.93
C GLY A 77 -14.41 -4.85 -19.34
N THR A 78 -13.54 -4.48 -18.38
CA THR A 78 -12.23 -3.87 -18.68
C THR A 78 -11.14 -4.94 -18.88
N PHE A 79 -10.00 -4.54 -19.44
CA PHE A 79 -8.88 -5.46 -19.70
C PHE A 79 -8.22 -5.94 -18.40
N SER A 80 -8.09 -7.26 -18.28
CA SER A 80 -7.32 -7.96 -17.25
C SER A 80 -5.83 -7.94 -17.58
N ARG A 81 -4.98 -8.21 -16.58
CA ARG A 81 -3.52 -8.33 -16.78
C ARG A 81 -3.17 -9.41 -17.82
N SER A 82 -3.93 -10.50 -17.85
CA SER A 82 -3.78 -11.62 -18.79
C SER A 82 -4.07 -11.25 -20.25
N ASP A 83 -4.76 -10.13 -20.48
CA ASP A 83 -5.11 -9.69 -21.84
C ASP A 83 -3.93 -9.01 -22.54
N PHE A 84 -2.88 -8.65 -21.79
CA PHE A 84 -1.68 -8.00 -22.31
C PHE A 84 -0.52 -8.99 -22.47
N ARG A 85 0.26 -8.82 -23.54
CA ARG A 85 1.59 -9.41 -23.72
C ARG A 85 2.65 -8.37 -23.38
N TYR A 86 3.63 -8.75 -22.57
CA TYR A 86 4.77 -7.90 -22.26
C TYR A 86 5.95 -8.23 -23.18
N ASP A 87 6.39 -7.24 -23.95
CA ASP A 87 7.67 -7.25 -24.64
C ASP A 87 8.72 -6.56 -23.78
N ALA A 88 9.69 -7.33 -23.28
CA ALA A 88 10.77 -6.84 -22.46
C ALA A 88 11.78 -5.98 -23.24
N ALA A 89 11.98 -6.26 -24.54
CA ALA A 89 12.94 -5.53 -25.37
C ALA A 89 12.47 -4.09 -25.61
N GLY A 90 11.19 -3.92 -25.95
CA GLY A 90 10.56 -2.61 -26.10
C GLY A 90 9.99 -2.00 -24.82
N ARG A 91 9.98 -2.73 -23.70
CA ARG A 91 9.26 -2.38 -22.45
C ARG A 91 7.80 -1.97 -22.71
N ARG A 92 7.12 -2.72 -23.57
CA ARG A 92 5.76 -2.41 -24.05
C ARG A 92 4.77 -3.50 -23.65
N LEU A 93 3.55 -3.07 -23.33
CA LEU A 93 2.38 -3.95 -23.22
C LEU A 93 1.53 -3.80 -24.48
N SER A 94 1.14 -4.91 -25.10
CA SER A 94 0.24 -4.93 -26.26
C SER A 94 -0.91 -5.91 -26.04
N LEU A 95 -2.06 -5.62 -26.65
CA LEU A 95 -3.14 -6.59 -26.74
C LEU A 95 -2.84 -7.53 -27.92
N PRO A 96 -3.06 -8.85 -27.82
CA PRO A 96 -2.79 -9.79 -28.90
C PRO A 96 -3.49 -9.49 -30.22
N TRP A 97 -4.54 -8.66 -30.18
CA TRP A 97 -5.44 -8.38 -31.28
C TRP A 97 -5.36 -6.91 -31.77
N TRP A 98 -4.43 -6.11 -31.22
CA TRP A 98 -4.25 -4.67 -31.52
C TRP A 98 -2.77 -4.30 -31.67
#